data_AF-A0A1H6G3D8-F1
#
_entry.id   AF-A0A1H6G3D8-F1
#
_cell.length_a   1.000
_cell.length_b   1.000
_cell.length_c   1.000
_cell.angle_alpha   90.00
_cell.angle_beta   90.00
_cell.angle_gamma   90.00
#
_symmetry.space_group_name_H-M   'P 1'
#
loop_
_entity.id
_entity.type
_entity.pdbx_description
1 polymer ?
#
loop_
_entity_poly.entity_id
_entity_poly.type
_entity_poly.pdbx_seq_one_letter_code
_entity_poly.pdbx_strand_id
1 'polypeptide(L)' 'MPTCDHCDAHVSERFARVFADENGEIHACISCSANAGIAEASRNRERGA' A
#
# COMPACT_ATOMS: atom_id res chain seq x y z
N MET A 1 -4.14 -10.91 -13.03
CA MET A 1 -3.81 -9.50 -12.71
C MET A 1 -3.26 -9.50 -11.30
N PRO A 2 -2.08 -8.91 -11.04
CA PRO A 2 -1.46 -8.92 -9.72
C PRO A 2 -2.37 -8.29 -8.66
N THR A 3 -2.17 -8.70 -7.40
CA THR A 3 -2.98 -8.28 -6.24
C THR A 3 -2.09 -7.66 -5.18
N CYS A 4 -2.67 -6.74 -4.40
CA CYS A 4 -2.03 -6.15 -3.23
C CYS A 4 -2.11 -7.13 -2.05
N ASP A 5 -0.99 -7.46 -1.43
CA ASP A 5 -0.95 -8.38 -0.27
C ASP A 5 -1.60 -7.78 0.99
N HIS A 6 -1.77 -6.46 1.04
CA HIS A 6 -2.37 -5.78 2.19
C HIS A 6 -3.90 -5.70 2.15
N CYS A 7 -4.49 -5.54 0.96
CA CYS A 7 -5.93 -5.29 0.82
C CYS A 7 -6.63 -6.17 -0.22
N ASP A 8 -5.90 -7.12 -0.82
CA ASP A 8 -6.35 -8.03 -1.88
C ASP A 8 -6.81 -7.33 -3.17
N ALA A 9 -6.74 -5.99 -3.24
CA ALA A 9 -7.17 -5.24 -4.41
C ALA A 9 -6.30 -5.57 -5.63
N HIS A 10 -6.94 -5.70 -6.79
CA HIS A 10 -6.24 -5.87 -8.07
C HIS A 10 -5.45 -4.61 -8.44
N VAL A 11 -4.23 -4.81 -8.93
CA VAL A 11 -3.37 -3.78 -9.49
C VAL A 11 -2.93 -4.14 -10.90
N SER A 12 -2.63 -3.12 -11.69
CA SER A 12 -2.17 -3.32 -13.07
C SER A 12 -0.80 -4.02 -13.13
N GLU A 13 -0.54 -4.81 -14.16
CA GLU A 13 0.79 -5.42 -14.37
C GLU A 13 1.90 -4.36 -14.49
N ARG A 14 1.59 -3.19 -15.05
CA ARG A 14 2.51 -2.05 -15.11
C ARG A 14 2.87 -1.50 -13.72
N PHE A 15 1.95 -1.59 -12.77
CA PHE A 15 2.19 -1.20 -11.38
C PHE A 15 3.13 -2.22 -10.72
N ALA A 16 2.81 -3.52 -10.85
CA ALA A 16 3.64 -4.61 -10.34
C ALA A 16 5.09 -4.53 -10.84
N ARG A 17 5.30 -4.21 -12.12
CA ARG A 17 6.65 -4.09 -12.70
C ARG A 17 7.55 -3.07 -11.99
N VAL A 18 6.99 -2.05 -11.34
CA VAL A 18 7.73 -0.96 -10.71
C VAL A 18 7.77 -1.11 -9.19
N PHE A 19 6.68 -1.59 -8.59
CA PHE A 19 6.46 -1.58 -7.15
C PHE A 19 6.52 -2.96 -6.49
N ALA A 20 6.58 -4.03 -7.26
CA ALA A 20 6.79 -5.35 -6.70
C ALA A 20 8.23 -5.52 -6.25
N ASP A 21 8.42 -6.27 -5.17
CA ASP A 21 9.73 -6.66 -4.65
C ASP A 21 10.45 -7.71 -5.54
N GLU A 22 11.66 -8.13 -5.18
CA GLU A 22 12.42 -9.20 -5.85
C GLU A 22 11.61 -10.51 -5.99
N ASN A 23 10.68 -10.77 -5.08
CA ASN A 23 9.78 -11.93 -5.11
C ASN A 23 8.52 -11.70 -5.96
N GLY A 24 8.31 -10.50 -6.50
CA GLY A 24 7.10 -10.14 -7.24
C GLY A 24 5.90 -9.76 -6.35
N GLU A 25 6.11 -9.60 -5.04
CA GLU A 25 5.07 -9.28 -4.05
C GLU A 25 4.77 -7.78 -3.99
N ILE A 26 3.51 -7.42 -3.73
CA ILE A 26 3.05 -6.03 -3.67
C ILE A 26 2.45 -5.77 -2.30
N HIS A 27 3.33 -5.39 -1.38
CA HIS A 27 2.95 -5.16 0.01
C HIS A 27 1.98 -3.99 0.21
N ALA A 28 1.90 -3.04 -0.73
CA ALA A 28 0.91 -1.96 -0.69
C ALA A 28 0.61 -1.40 -2.10
N CYS A 29 -0.67 -1.32 -2.46
CA CYS A 29 -1.11 -0.64 -3.68
C CYS A 29 -1.20 0.88 -3.50
N ILE A 30 -1.42 1.63 -4.58
CA ILE A 30 -1.56 3.10 -4.57
C ILE A 30 -2.56 3.62 -3.51
N SER A 31 -3.69 2.91 -3.31
CA SER A 31 -4.71 3.27 -2.31
C SER A 31 -4.22 3.02 -0.89
N CYS A 32 -3.51 1.91 -0.67
CA CYS A 32 -2.91 1.58 0.62
C CYS A 32 -1.76 2.53 0.95
N SER A 33 -0.88 2.82 -0.01
CA SER A 33 0.27 3.72 0.17
C SER A 33 -0.16 5.17 0.40
N ALA A 34 -1.22 5.62 -0.28
CA ALA A 34 -1.83 6.92 0.00
C ALA A 34 -2.34 7.02 1.44
N ASN A 35 -2.90 5.94 1.98
CA ASN A 35 -3.41 5.90 3.36
C ASN A 35 -2.37 5.50 4.41
N ALA A 36 -1.26 4.85 4.05
CA ALA A 36 -0.28 4.33 4.99
C ALA A 36 0.35 5.46 5.82
N GLY A 37 0.67 6.60 5.19
CA GLY A 37 1.15 7.79 5.92
C GLY A 37 0.04 8.52 6.69
N ILE A 38 -1.21 8.42 6.25
CA ILE A 38 -2.36 9.11 6.87
C ILE A 38 -2.80 8.40 8.15
N ALA A 39 -2.77 7.06 8.17
CA ALA A 39 -3.07 6.27 9.36
C ALA A 39 -2.10 6.59 10.50
N GLU A 40 -0.79 6.61 10.22
CA GLU A 40 0.24 6.97 11.20
C GLU A 40 0.12 8.42 11.67
N ALA A 41 -0.10 9.37 10.74
CA ALA A 41 -0.32 10.78 11.09
C ALA A 41 -1.60 11.00 11.91
N SER A 42 -2.65 10.22 11.68
CA SER A 42 -3.92 10.33 12.43
C SER A 42 -3.75 9.78 13.84
N ARG A 43 -3.12 8.62 14.01
CA ARG A 43 -2.76 8.06 15.33
C ARG A 43 -1.85 8.99 16.13
N ASN A 44 -0.95 9.73 15.47
CA ASN A 44 -0.13 10.74 16.13
C ASN A 44 -0.96 11.95 16.62
N ARG A 45 -1.95 12.39 15.83
CA ARG A 45 -2.87 13.47 16.25
C ARG A 45 -3.75 13.07 17.43
N GLU A 46 -4.23 11.82 17.46
CA GLU A 46 -5.03 11.29 18.57
C GLU A 46 -4.25 11.19 19.88
N ARG A 47 -2.93 10.94 19.82
CA ARG A 47 -2.05 10.85 21.00
C ARG A 47 -1.56 12.21 21.51
N GLY A 48 -1.71 13.27 20.73
CA GLY A 48 -1.33 14.63 21.10
C GLY A 48 -2.50 15.53 21.52
N ALA A 49 -3.71 14.97 21.60
CA ALA A 49 -4.94 15.68 21.96
C ALA A 49 -5.37 15.39 23.41
#